data_AF-A0A932BC30-F1
#
_entry.id   AF-A0A932BC30-F1
#
_cell.length_a   1.000
_cell.length_b   1.000
_cell.length_c   1.000
_cell.angle_alpha   90.00
_cell.angle_beta   90.00
_cell.angle_gamma   90.00
#
_symmetry.space_group_name_H-M   'P 1'
#
loop_
_entity.id
_entity.type
_entity.pdbx_description
1 polymer ?
#
loop_
_entity_poly.entity_id
_entity_poly.type
_entity_poly.pdbx_seq_one_letter_code
_entity_poly.pdbx_strand_id
1 'polypeptide(L)'
;MTSPDTPKDGDFASYLEAKSRTQSTISPAQGGELNIQADVPVAAPPRQTIQQVLVDGEEPSDEFLEEWNALGNAPELSDEELEKQALSAPGDDGDTRTPE
;
A
#
# COMPACT_ATOMS: atom_id res chain seq x y z
N MET A 1 29.50 2.90 4.06
CA MET A 1 28.69 4.14 4.05
C MET A 1 27.29 3.73 4.46
N THR A 2 26.92 3.91 5.73
CA THR A 2 25.52 3.73 6.17
C THR A 2 24.84 5.08 5.98
N SER A 3 23.94 5.18 5.00
CA SER A 3 23.18 6.41 4.79
C SER A 3 22.39 6.70 6.08
N PRO A 4 22.45 7.94 6.62
CA PRO A 4 21.76 8.29 7.87
C PRO A 4 20.24 8.18 7.77
N ASP A 5 19.70 8.06 6.55
CA ASP A 5 18.27 7.91 6.24
C ASP A 5 17.79 6.46 6.18
N THR A 6 18.70 5.47 6.25
CA THR A 6 18.28 4.06 6.23
C THR A 6 17.68 3.70 7.59
N PRO A 7 16.40 3.31 7.66
CA PRO A 7 15.78 2.87 8.91
C PRO A 7 16.58 1.69 9.49
N LYS A 8 16.78 1.71 10.80
CA LYS A 8 17.45 0.63 11.50
C LYS A 8 16.48 -0.51 11.75
N ASP A 9 17.03 -1.70 11.93
CA ASP A 9 16.24 -2.84 12.40
C ASP A 9 15.48 -2.46 13.69
N GLY A 10 14.16 -2.67 13.66
CA GLY A 10 13.26 -2.31 14.77
C GLY A 10 12.58 -0.93 14.66
N ASP A 11 12.98 -0.07 13.72
CA ASP A 11 12.30 1.21 13.49
C ASP A 11 10.85 0.99 13.02
N PHE A 12 10.62 -0.03 12.18
CA PHE A 12 9.28 -0.42 11.75
C PHE A 12 8.41 -0.91 12.90
N ALA A 13 8.95 -1.76 13.79
CA ALA A 13 8.22 -2.23 14.97
C ALA A 13 7.86 -1.07 15.92
N SER A 14 8.78 -0.13 16.11
CA SER A 14 8.57 1.08 16.92
C SER A 14 7.51 2.01 16.29
N TYR A 15 7.48 2.11 14.96
CA TYR A 15 6.47 2.86 14.23
C TYR A 15 5.08 2.25 14.41
N LEU A 16 4.94 0.92 14.29
CA LEU A 16 3.66 0.22 14.53
C LEU A 16 3.17 0.44 15.97
N GLU A 17 4.06 0.35 16.95
CA GLU A 17 3.73 0.63 18.36
C GLU A 17 3.31 2.10 18.57
N ALA A 18 4.01 3.05 17.93
CA ALA A 18 3.64 4.46 17.99
C ALA A 18 2.26 4.74 17.35
N LYS A 19 1.99 4.13 16.19
CA LYS A 19 0.72 4.29 15.45
C LYS A 19 -0.46 3.75 16.25
N SER A 20 -0.36 2.53 16.76
CA SER A 20 -1.41 1.90 17.59
C SER A 20 -1.72 2.73 18.85
N ARG A 21 -0.70 3.37 19.44
CA ARG A 21 -0.88 4.28 20.58
C ARG A 21 -1.64 5.56 20.23
N THR A 22 -1.39 6.15 19.06
CA THR A 22 -2.09 7.36 18.61
C THR A 22 -3.54 7.09 18.17
N GLN A 23 -3.81 5.92 17.59
CA GLN A 23 -5.12 5.51 17.08
C GLN A 23 -6.14 5.25 18.20
N SER A 24 -5.68 4.92 19.42
CA SER A 24 -6.53 4.86 20.62
C SER A 24 -7.20 6.20 20.99
N THR A 25 -6.80 7.31 20.34
CA THR A 25 -7.34 8.66 20.60
C THR A 25 -8.19 9.21 19.45
N ILE A 26 -8.27 8.51 18.31
CA ILE A 26 -8.93 9.00 17.09
C ILE A 26 -9.91 7.93 16.61
N SER A 27 -11.21 8.24 16.70
CA SER A 27 -12.31 7.44 16.14
C SER A 27 -12.10 7.14 14.65
N PRO A 28 -12.59 6.00 14.13
CA PRO A 28 -12.26 5.53 12.79
C PRO A 28 -13.07 6.27 11.73
N ALA A 29 -12.54 7.39 11.24
CA ALA A 29 -13.09 8.05 10.06
C ALA A 29 -12.03 9.01 9.48
N GLN A 30 -10.97 8.48 8.87
CA GLN A 30 -10.18 9.14 7.84
C GLN A 30 -9.02 8.23 7.45
N GLY A 31 -9.33 7.23 6.60
CA GLY A 31 -8.31 6.65 5.74
C GLY A 31 -7.80 7.76 4.83
N GLY A 32 -6.48 8.01 4.87
CA GLY A 32 -5.84 8.97 3.98
C GLY A 32 -6.08 8.55 2.53
N GLU A 33 -6.62 9.48 1.75
CA GLU A 33 -6.87 9.29 0.32
C GLU A 33 -5.52 9.13 -0.41
N LEU A 34 -5.14 7.88 -0.71
CA LEU A 34 -4.22 7.60 -1.80
C LEU A 34 -4.96 7.94 -3.09
N ASN A 35 -4.69 9.13 -3.62
CA ASN A 35 -5.23 9.60 -4.90
C ASN A 35 -4.55 8.84 -6.05
N ILE A 36 -4.93 7.58 -6.23
CA ILE A 36 -4.72 6.84 -7.46
C ILE A 36 -5.94 7.17 -8.33
N GLN A 37 -5.83 8.16 -9.20
CA GLN A 37 -6.80 8.39 -10.29
C GLN A 37 -6.67 7.25 -11.32
N ALA A 38 -7.04 6.03 -10.91
CA ALA A 38 -7.56 5.06 -11.83
C ALA A 38 -9.05 5.37 -11.99
N ASP A 39 -9.54 5.43 -13.22
CA ASP A 39 -10.96 5.53 -13.56
C ASP A 39 -11.68 4.28 -13.02
N VAL A 40 -12.05 4.30 -11.74
CA VAL A 40 -12.81 3.22 -11.09
C VAL A 40 -14.29 3.57 -11.20
N PRO A 41 -15.12 2.74 -11.87
CA PRO A 41 -16.54 2.98 -11.94
C PRO A 41 -17.17 2.96 -10.53
N VAL A 42 -18.15 3.83 -10.35
CA VAL A 42 -18.75 4.21 -9.07
C VAL A 42 -19.26 3.02 -8.23
N ALA A 43 -18.99 3.10 -6.93
CA ALA A 43 -19.64 2.41 -5.80
C ALA A 43 -19.44 0.89 -5.66
N ALA A 44 -18.25 0.47 -5.21
CA ALA A 44 -18.12 -0.70 -4.34
C ALA A 44 -18.08 -0.24 -2.87
N PRO A 45 -18.62 -1.01 -1.89
CA PRO A 45 -18.36 -0.74 -0.48
C PRO A 45 -16.85 -0.65 -0.24
N PRO A 46 -16.39 0.10 0.78
CA PRO A 46 -14.96 0.23 1.05
C PRO A 46 -14.38 -1.16 1.29
N ARG A 47 -13.56 -1.64 0.36
CA ARG A 47 -12.85 -2.91 0.50
C ARG A 47 -11.91 -2.80 1.69
N GLN A 48 -11.78 -3.88 2.44
CA GLN A 48 -10.79 -3.97 3.51
C GLN A 48 -9.39 -3.78 2.90
N THR A 49 -8.60 -2.91 3.52
CA THR A 49 -7.27 -2.54 3.02
C THR A 49 -6.17 -3.36 3.71
N ILE A 50 -5.05 -3.55 3.01
CA ILE A 50 -3.85 -4.22 3.57
C ILE A 50 -3.37 -3.52 4.85
N GLN A 51 -3.48 -2.19 4.91
CA GLN A 51 -3.15 -1.38 6.09
C GLN A 51 -4.02 -1.76 7.30
N GLN A 52 -5.33 -1.94 7.12
CA GLN A 52 -6.23 -2.34 8.20
C GLN A 52 -5.86 -3.70 8.79
N VAL A 53 -5.54 -4.68 7.94
CA VAL A 53 -5.17 -6.03 8.39
C VAL A 53 -3.77 -6.06 9.00
N LEU A 54 -2.77 -5.51 8.31
CA LEU A 54 -1.36 -5.67 8.71
C LEU A 54 -0.89 -4.68 9.77
N VAL A 55 -1.47 -3.49 9.83
CA VAL A 55 -1.02 -2.44 10.74
C VAL A 55 -2.05 -2.17 11.83
N ASP A 56 -3.33 -2.12 11.46
CA ASP A 56 -4.39 -1.87 12.45
C ASP A 56 -4.83 -3.17 13.16
N GLY A 57 -4.36 -4.34 12.67
CA GLY A 57 -4.62 -5.64 13.27
C GLY A 57 -6.06 -6.11 13.14
N GLU A 58 -6.79 -5.59 12.16
CA GLU A 58 -8.16 -6.01 11.85
C GLU A 58 -8.20 -7.47 11.37
N GLU A 59 -9.24 -8.21 11.76
CA GLU A 59 -9.42 -9.58 11.29
C GLU A 59 -9.69 -9.57 9.77
N PRO A 60 -8.92 -10.31 8.96
CA PRO A 60 -9.07 -10.29 7.52
C PRO A 60 -10.43 -10.89 7.13
N SER A 61 -11.17 -10.19 6.28
CA SER A 61 -12.44 -10.68 5.76
C SER A 61 -12.24 -11.79 4.73
N ASP A 62 -13.23 -12.66 4.55
CA ASP A 62 -13.16 -13.75 3.56
C ASP A 62 -12.96 -13.21 2.13
N GLU A 63 -13.59 -12.08 1.78
CA GLU A 63 -13.40 -11.42 0.48
C GLU A 63 -11.97 -10.92 0.29
N PHE A 64 -11.33 -10.39 1.34
CA PHE A 64 -9.96 -9.91 1.30
C PHE A 64 -8.99 -11.09 1.13
N LEU A 65 -9.23 -12.20 1.82
CA LEU A 65 -8.42 -13.41 1.70
C LEU A 65 -8.53 -14.04 0.31
N GLU A 66 -9.72 -14.04 -0.29
CA GLU A 66 -9.93 -14.50 -1.67
C GLU A 66 -9.16 -13.64 -2.66
N GLU A 67 -9.26 -12.30 -2.56
CA GLU A 67 -8.51 -11.38 -3.41
C GLU A 67 -6.99 -11.53 -3.22
N TRP A 68 -6.54 -11.64 -1.97
CA TRP A 68 -5.13 -11.86 -1.63
C TRP A 68 -4.60 -13.17 -2.23
N ASN A 69 -5.40 -14.23 -2.17
CA ASN A 69 -5.04 -15.52 -2.76
C ASN A 69 -5.02 -15.43 -4.29
N ALA A 70 -5.97 -14.72 -4.90
CA ALA A 70 -6.00 -14.49 -6.34
C ALA A 70 -4.75 -13.73 -6.81
N LEU A 71 -4.30 -12.71 -6.05
CA LEU A 71 -3.05 -12.00 -6.32
C LEU A 71 -1.83 -12.93 -6.23
N GLY A 72 -1.77 -13.81 -5.24
CA GLY A 72 -0.67 -14.77 -5.07
C GLY A 72 -0.61 -15.86 -6.14
N ASN A 73 -1.74 -16.16 -6.81
CA ASN A 73 -1.81 -17.11 -7.92
C ASN A 73 -1.81 -16.44 -9.30
N ALA A 74 -1.80 -15.10 -9.35
CA ALA A 74 -1.73 -14.37 -10.61
C ALA A 74 -0.40 -14.68 -11.30
N PRO A 75 -0.40 -14.86 -12.64
CA PRO A 75 0.84 -14.98 -13.38
C PRO A 75 1.66 -13.69 -13.24
N GLU A 76 2.99 -13.84 -13.23
CA GLU A 76 3.88 -12.68 -13.30
C GLU A 76 3.59 -11.88 -14.58
N LEU A 77 3.62 -10.55 -14.46
CA LEU A 77 3.49 -9.66 -15.62
C LEU A 77 4.68 -9.87 -16.54
N SER A 78 4.42 -9.86 -17.85
CA SER A 78 5.48 -9.88 -18.85
C SER A 78 6.27 -8.56 -18.87
N ASP A 79 7.52 -8.60 -19.35
CA ASP A 79 8.36 -7.40 -19.47
C ASP A 79 7.67 -6.27 -20.28
N GLU A 80 6.91 -6.62 -21.33
CA GLU A 80 6.18 -5.65 -22.15
C GLU A 80 5.02 -4.99 -21.38
N GLU A 81 4.33 -5.75 -20.52
CA GLU A 81 3.25 -5.21 -19.68
C GLU A 81 3.79 -4.36 -18.53
N LEU A 82 4.92 -4.75 -17.96
CA LEU A 82 5.66 -3.96 -16.97
C LEU A 82 6.12 -2.63 -17.57
N GLU A 83 6.68 -2.63 -18.79
CA GLU A 83 7.11 -1.40 -19.46
C GLU A 83 5.92 -0.46 -19.75
N LYS A 84 4.77 -1.02 -20.15
CA LYS A 84 3.53 -0.24 -20.32
C LYS A 84 3.05 0.37 -19.01
N GLN A 85 3.12 -0.37 -17.90
CA GLN A 85 2.76 0.17 -16.59
C GLN A 85 3.72 1.26 -16.15
N ALA A 86 5.04 1.05 -16.31
CA ALA A 86 6.04 2.05 -15.98
C ALA A 86 5.85 3.34 -16.80
N LEU A 87 5.50 3.23 -18.09
CA LEU A 87 5.22 4.38 -18.94
C LEU A 87 3.88 5.06 -18.61
N SER A 88 2.87 4.29 -18.19
CA SER A 88 1.54 4.82 -17.85
C SER A 88 1.47 5.41 -16.45
N ALA A 89 2.34 4.96 -15.55
CA ALA A 89 2.46 5.43 -14.18
C ALA A 89 3.96 5.61 -13.88
N PRO A 90 4.61 6.62 -14.49
CA PRO A 90 5.98 6.96 -14.14
C PRO A 90 5.97 7.27 -12.65
N GLY A 91 6.81 6.56 -11.88
CA GLY A 91 6.79 6.68 -10.42
C GLY A 91 6.94 8.13 -9.99
N ASP A 92 6.13 8.58 -9.03
CA ASP A 92 6.23 9.91 -8.41
C ASP A 92 7.33 9.91 -7.33
N ASP A 93 8.47 9.28 -7.60
CA ASP A 93 9.61 9.27 -6.66
C ASP A 93 10.53 10.48 -6.84
N GLY A 94 10.24 11.34 -7.84
CA GLY A 94 10.96 12.57 -8.11
C GLY A 94 12.42 12.33 -8.53
N ASP A 95 12.80 11.11 -8.91
CA ASP A 95 14.16 10.81 -9.32
C ASP A 95 14.41 11.30 -10.75
N THR A 96 15.05 12.46 -10.84
CA THR A 96 15.53 13.07 -12.10
C THR A 96 16.47 12.19 -12.94
N ARG A 97 16.94 11.04 -12.41
CA ARG A 97 17.81 10.08 -13.11
C ARG A 97 17.06 8.99 -13.84
N THR A 98 15.78 8.78 -13.53
CA THR A 98 14.83 8.00 -14.33
C THR A 98 14.02 9.00 -15.13
N PRO A 99 14.48 9.37 -16.36
CA PRO A 99 13.74 10.31 -17.18
C PRO A 99 12.34 9.75 -17.49
N GLU A 100 11.34 10.62 -17.36
CA GLU A 100 9.95 10.37 -17.79
C GLU A 100 9.83 10.15 -19.31
#